data_AF-A0A086LZ37-F1
#
_entry.id   AF-A0A086LZ37-F1
#
_cell.length_a   1.000
_cell.length_b   1.000
_cell.length_c   1.000
_cell.angle_alpha   90.00
_cell.angle_beta   90.00
_cell.angle_gamma   90.00
#
_symmetry.space_group_name_H-M   'P 1'
#
loop_
_entity.id
_entity.type
_entity.pdbx_description
1 polymer ?
#
loop_
_entity_poly.entity_id
_entity_poly.type
_entity_poly.pdbx_seq_one_letter_code
_entity_poly.pdbx_strand_id
1 'polypeptide(L)'
;YLEQKKKAFARFYFVSNQALLDILANGNDPIKVCYYLGDCFDGIKMLDFQKDPVHARVACGMFSKEDEYVPFGEDYHLEGPVET
;
A
#
# COMPACT_ATOMS: atom_id res chain seq x y z
N TYR A 1 -4.91 11.10 17.36
CA TYR A 1 -3.85 10.48 16.53
C TYR A 1 -4.44 9.80 15.29
N LEU A 2 -5.19 8.68 15.42
CA LEU A 2 -5.74 7.96 14.26
C LEU A 2 -6.61 8.83 13.34
N GLU A 3 -7.49 9.67 13.90
CA GLU A 3 -8.31 10.60 13.11
C GLU A 3 -7.48 11.63 12.31
N GLN A 4 -6.30 12.00 12.79
CA GLN A 4 -5.39 12.88 12.05
C GLN A 4 -4.76 12.13 10.87
N LYS A 5 -4.39 10.86 11.06
CA LYS A 5 -3.89 9.99 9.98
C LYS A 5 -4.95 9.75 8.91
N LYS A 6 -6.21 9.50 9.29
CA LYS A 6 -7.32 9.39 8.34
C LYS A 6 -7.59 10.68 7.56
N LYS A 7 -7.43 11.84 8.20
CA LYS A 7 -7.51 13.14 7.50
C LYS A 7 -6.37 13.35 6.51
N ALA A 8 -5.16 12.88 6.83
CA ALA A 8 -4.01 12.97 5.93
C ALA A 8 -4.17 12.05 4.71
N PHE A 9 -4.72 10.85 4.92
CA PHE A 9 -4.99 9.89 3.86
C PHE A 9 -6.38 9.26 4.00
N ALA A 10 -7.33 9.76 3.21
CA ALA A 10 -8.74 9.42 3.32
C ALA A 10 -9.04 7.93 3.07
N ARG A 11 -8.13 7.15 2.47
CA ARG A 11 -8.34 5.70 2.30
C ARG A 11 -8.31 4.94 3.62
N PHE A 12 -7.70 5.50 4.66
CA PHE A 12 -7.76 4.91 6.00
C PHE A 12 -9.16 4.94 6.64
N TYR A 13 -10.14 5.61 6.05
CA TYR A 13 -11.55 5.49 6.48
C TYR A 13 -12.19 4.15 6.09
N PHE A 14 -11.61 3.42 5.13
CA PHE A 14 -12.15 2.14 4.65
C PHE A 14 -11.60 0.92 5.41
N VAL A 15 -10.57 1.10 6.23
CA VAL A 15 -10.02 0.04 7.09
C VAL A 15 -10.51 0.20 8.54
N SER A 16 -10.56 -0.91 9.27
CA SER A 16 -10.87 -0.87 10.70
C SER A 16 -9.77 -0.13 11.49
N ASN A 17 -10.09 0.39 12.68
CA ASN A 17 -9.07 1.03 13.54
C ASN A 17 -7.93 0.06 13.91
N GLN A 18 -8.22 -1.24 14.03
CA GLN A 18 -7.21 -2.27 14.30
C GLN A 18 -6.27 -2.46 13.10
N ALA A 19 -6.83 -2.55 11.89
CA ALA A 19 -6.05 -2.63 10.66
C ALA A 19 -5.20 -1.37 10.44
N LEU A 20 -5.76 -0.19 10.70
CA LEU A 20 -5.01 1.07 10.62
C LEU A 20 -3.82 1.10 11.59
N LEU A 21 -3.99 0.63 12.82
CA LEU A 21 -2.88 0.53 13.77
C LEU A 21 -1.79 -0.41 13.27
N ASP A 22 -2.17 -1.53 12.64
CA ASP A 22 -1.23 -2.50 12.10
C ASP A 22 -0.44 -1.94 10.89
N ILE A 23 -1.12 -1.23 10.00
CA ILE A 23 -0.50 -0.48 8.89
C ILE A 23 0.53 0.52 9.43
N LEU A 24 0.15 1.31 10.43
CA LEU A 24 1.03 2.34 11.00
C LEU A 24 2.21 1.73 11.77
N ALA A 25 2.01 0.58 12.43
CA ALA A 25 3.07 -0.12 13.15
C ALA A 25 4.09 -0.77 12.20
N ASN A 26 3.63 -1.23 11.03
CA ASN A 26 4.47 -1.89 10.02
C ASN A 26 4.76 -1.00 8.81
N GLY A 27 4.68 0.33 8.94
CA GLY A 27 4.81 1.23 7.80
C GLY A 27 6.14 1.16 7.03
N ASN A 28 7.18 0.59 7.64
CA ASN A 28 8.49 0.36 7.00
C ASN A 28 8.59 -1.00 6.27
N ASP A 29 7.54 -1.82 6.31
CA ASP A 29 7.46 -3.14 5.67
C ASP A 29 6.38 -3.11 4.57
N PRO A 30 6.78 -2.81 3.31
CA PRO A 30 5.86 -2.68 2.20
C PRO A 30 4.97 -3.90 1.97
N ILE A 31 5.48 -5.11 2.22
CA ILE A 31 4.73 -6.35 2.01
C ILE A 31 3.54 -6.41 2.98
N LYS A 32 3.75 -6.06 4.25
CA LYS A 32 2.66 -6.02 5.24
C LYS A 32 1.66 -4.92 4.97
N VAL A 33 2.12 -3.74 4.55
CA VAL A 33 1.21 -2.64 4.17
C VAL A 33 0.38 -3.02 2.95
N CYS A 34 0.99 -3.69 1.96
CA CYS A 34 0.32 -4.12 0.74
C CYS A 34 -0.86 -5.07 1.00
N TYR A 35 -0.84 -5.82 2.09
CA TYR A 35 -1.96 -6.69 2.48
C TYR A 35 -3.30 -5.94 2.60
N TYR A 36 -3.26 -4.66 2.99
CA TYR A 36 -4.45 -3.83 3.18
C TYR A 36 -4.86 -3.03 1.94
N LEU A 37 -4.13 -3.16 0.82
CA LEU A 37 -4.44 -2.41 -0.39
C LEU A 37 -5.83 -2.72 -0.93
N GLY A 38 -6.26 -3.98 -0.88
CA GLY A 38 -7.60 -4.39 -1.31
C GLY A 38 -8.75 -3.80 -0.49
N ASP A 39 -8.49 -3.45 0.78
CA ASP A 39 -9.44 -2.76 1.65
C ASP A 39 -9.43 -1.24 1.41
N CYS A 40 -8.26 -0.69 1.06
CA CYS A 40 -8.08 0.75 0.81
C CYS A 40 -8.53 1.16 -0.61
N PHE A 41 -8.41 0.26 -1.59
CA PHE A 41 -8.57 0.54 -3.01
C PHE A 41 -9.44 -0.52 -3.69
N ASP A 42 -10.33 -0.06 -4.58
CA ASP A 42 -11.21 -0.99 -5.28
C ASP A 42 -10.52 -1.66 -6.48
N GLY A 43 -9.63 -0.94 -7.17
CA GLY A 43 -8.94 -1.44 -8.37
C GLY A 43 -7.54 -1.99 -8.13
N ILE A 44 -7.07 -2.07 -6.88
CA ILE A 44 -5.71 -2.52 -6.56
C ILE A 44 -5.78 -3.66 -5.56
N LYS A 45 -5.18 -4.79 -5.92
CA LYS A 45 -5.01 -5.96 -5.07
C LYS A 45 -3.59 -6.07 -4.55
N MET A 46 -2.60 -5.85 -5.40
CA MET A 46 -1.19 -6.06 -5.07
C MET A 46 -0.27 -5.17 -5.91
N LEU A 47 0.92 -4.88 -5.40
CA LEU A 47 2.01 -4.23 -6.14
C LEU A 47 3.02 -5.27 -6.63
N ASP A 48 3.63 -4.98 -7.78
CA ASP A 48 4.70 -5.80 -8.37
C ASP A 48 6.08 -5.31 -7.92
N PHE A 49 6.83 -6.19 -7.26
CA PHE A 49 8.14 -5.92 -6.66
C PHE A 49 9.30 -6.60 -7.39
N GLN A 50 9.12 -7.03 -8.65
CA GLN A 50 10.14 -7.78 -9.38
C GLN A 50 11.51 -7.11 -9.47
N LYS A 51 11.58 -5.78 -9.38
CA LYS A 51 12.84 -5.01 -9.41
C LYS A 51 13.56 -4.94 -8.06
N ASP A 52 12.89 -5.25 -6.96
CA ASP A 52 13.48 -5.37 -5.63
C ASP A 52 12.77 -6.49 -4.84
N PRO A 53 12.97 -7.76 -5.23
CA PRO A 53 12.23 -8.89 -4.65
C PRO A 53 12.64 -9.18 -3.20
N VAL A 54 13.77 -8.63 -2.74
CA VAL A 54 14.30 -8.88 -1.39
C VAL A 54 13.70 -7.91 -0.38
N HIS A 55 13.64 -6.60 -0.70
CA HIS A 55 13.16 -5.59 0.24
C HIS A 55 11.78 -5.02 -0.12
N ALA A 56 11.29 -5.30 -1.33
CA ALA A 56 10.00 -4.84 -1.83
C ALA A 56 9.81 -3.31 -1.72
N ARG A 57 10.89 -2.54 -1.88
CA ARG A 57 10.85 -1.07 -1.82
C ARG A 57 10.63 -0.42 -3.16
N VAL A 58 10.71 -1.16 -4.26
CA VAL A 58 10.51 -0.66 -5.61
C VAL A 58 9.34 -1.37 -6.25
N ALA A 59 8.25 -0.65 -6.46
CA ALA A 59 7.08 -1.13 -7.17
C ALA A 59 7.16 -0.74 -8.65
N CYS A 60 7.06 -1.70 -9.57
CA CYS A 60 7.13 -1.48 -11.02
C CYS A 60 5.77 -1.64 -11.73
N GLY A 61 4.73 -2.04 -11.00
CA GLY A 61 3.39 -2.22 -11.52
C GLY A 61 2.41 -2.62 -10.42
N MET A 62 1.17 -2.87 -10.82
CA MET A 62 0.12 -3.32 -9.92
C MET A 62 -0.76 -4.40 -10.56
N PHE A 63 -1.40 -5.19 -9.70
CA PHE A 63 -2.41 -6.16 -10.06
C PHE A 63 -3.78 -5.71 -9.55
N SER A 64 -4.80 -5.80 -10.39
CA SER A 64 -6.20 -5.57 -10.01
C SER A 64 -6.80 -6.77 -9.28
N LYS A 65 -8.06 -6.65 -8.84
CA LYS A 65 -8.80 -7.75 -8.20
C LYS A 65 -9.14 -8.88 -9.18
N GLU A 66 -9.24 -8.54 -10.46
CA GLU A 66 -9.46 -9.43 -11.61
C GLU A 66 -8.15 -10.01 -12.18
N ASP A 67 -7.03 -9.83 -11.46
CA ASP A 67 -5.69 -10.26 -11.87
C ASP A 67 -5.20 -9.60 -13.17
N GLU A 68 -5.70 -8.41 -13.50
CA GLU A 68 -5.16 -7.56 -14.56
C GLU A 68 -3.84 -6.93 -14.10
N TYR A 69 -2.80 -7.01 -14.93
CA TYR A 69 -1.52 -6.37 -14.65
C TYR A 69 -1.40 -5.02 -15.38
N VAL A 70 -1.04 -3.98 -14.64
CA VAL A 70 -0.77 -2.64 -15.17
C VAL A 70 0.65 -2.21 -14.77
N PRO A 71 1.58 -2.05 -15.72
CA PRO A 71 2.90 -1.52 -15.42
C PRO A 71 2.83 -0.02 -15.09
N PHE A 72 3.69 0.45 -14.19
CA PHE A 72 3.83 1.87 -13.92
C PHE A 72 4.66 2.56 -15.00
N GLY A 73 4.38 3.85 -15.26
CA GLY A 73 5.17 4.65 -16.21
C GLY A 73 6.62 4.86 -15.75
N GLU A 74 6.81 4.94 -14.43
CA GLU A 74 8.11 4.99 -13.75
C GLU A 74 8.05 4.10 -12.51
N ASP A 75 9.20 3.56 -12.10
CA ASP A 75 9.27 2.76 -10.87
C ASP A 75 8.98 3.64 -9.64
N TYR A 76 8.18 3.13 -8.72
CA TYR A 76 7.82 3.85 -7.50
C TYR A 76 8.62 3.34 -6.31
N HIS A 77 9.29 4.25 -5.60
CA HIS A 77 10.06 3.95 -4.40
C HIS A 77 9.19 4.15 -3.16
N LEU A 78 8.98 3.08 -2.40
CA LEU A 78 8.17 3.06 -1.19
C LEU A 78 9.03 3.48 0.00
N GLU A 79 9.14 4.79 0.18
CA GLU A 79 9.93 5.41 1.25
C GLU A 79 9.09 6.43 2.03
N GLY A 80 9.38 6.53 3.33
CA GLY A 80 8.73 7.52 4.19
C GLY A 80 7.41 7.05 4.81
N PRO A 81 6.59 7.99 5.31
CA PRO A 81 5.30 7.67 5.92
C PRO A 81 4.33 7.00 4.95
N VAL A 82 3.58 5.99 5.42
CA VAL A 82 2.58 5.23 4.65
C VAL A 82 1.47 6.07 4.01
N GLU A 83 1.30 7.29 4.48
CA GLU A 83 0.27 8.24 4.02
C GLU A 83 0.74 9.19 2.91
N THR A 84 2.03 9.16 2.54
CA THR A 84 2.68 10.10 1.62
C THR A 84 3.36 9.42 0.45
#